data_AF-A0AAX6LIU3-F1
#
_entry.id   AF-A0AAX6LIU3-F1
#
_cell.length_a   1.000
_cell.length_b   1.000
_cell.length_c   1.000
_cell.angle_alpha   90.00
_cell.angle_beta   90.00
_cell.angle_gamma   90.00
#
_symmetry.space_group_name_H-M   'P 1'
#
loop_
_entity.id
_entity.type
_entity.pdbx_description
1 polymer ?
#
loop_
_entity_poly.entity_id
_entity_poly.type
_entity_poly.pdbx_seq_one_letter_code
_entity_poly.pdbx_strand_id
1 'polypeptide(L)'
;MATEECEELGMDSLVRDCDEVIGIIFDSKFDHKHPLEVFDTAILTLYSSLIDKYKTVNILQDQRVTTEVNLIERSFIEQYVYLLFILDKHTKERGRAYLINQRYESYRQTKRLLDNLSDEKQVRELKASIDGIIKADRTDRQTFADGLSYFSGEFENLFKPALLRNEQKRRKGLSVPPDKKIKRIWYNVAADGTNNFRDLCRKLGLDDLYFGFYGPLSMNVHGVDSPVNLVFDNITDPGRNVAEVVLQAGHDEQGTVSLLRAFLIEITLKVCHHYAISRNKIPNQMYLKQMIRILSHQN
;
A
#
# COMPACT_ATOMS: atom_id res chain seq x y z
N MET A 1 -29.90 -5.70 28.20
CA MET A 1 -29.81 -4.37 27.56
C MET A 1 -28.50 -3.66 27.93
N ALA A 2 -27.36 -4.35 27.85
CA ALA A 2 -26.03 -3.73 28.11
C ALA A 2 -24.94 -4.31 27.20
N THR A 3 -25.34 -5.02 26.15
CA THR A 3 -24.45 -5.77 25.26
C THR A 3 -24.47 -5.25 23.82
N GLU A 4 -25.39 -4.35 23.48
CA GLU A 4 -25.48 -3.76 22.13
C GLU A 4 -24.76 -2.42 22.01
N GLU A 5 -24.49 -1.70 23.11
CA GLU A 5 -23.78 -0.40 23.07
C GLU A 5 -22.25 -0.51 22.93
N CYS A 6 -21.66 -1.72 22.94
CA CYS A 6 -20.21 -1.90 22.81
C CYS A 6 -19.72 -2.12 21.36
N GLU A 7 -20.59 -2.44 20.41
CA GLU A 7 -20.18 -2.76 19.03
C GLU A 7 -20.20 -1.54 18.09
N GLU A 8 -21.05 -0.53 18.32
CA GLU A 8 -21.12 0.69 17.50
C GLU A 8 -19.92 1.64 17.66
N LEU A 9 -19.05 1.43 18.66
CA LEU A 9 -17.90 2.30 18.95
C LEU A 9 -16.60 1.90 18.23
N GLY A 10 -16.60 0.87 17.37
CA GLY A 10 -15.39 0.19 16.91
C GLY A 10 -14.65 0.77 15.69
N MET A 11 -15.39 1.17 14.65
CA MET A 11 -14.86 1.65 13.36
C MET A 11 -14.63 3.16 13.36
N ASP A 12 -15.68 3.91 13.70
CA ASP A 12 -15.70 5.38 13.64
C ASP A 12 -14.73 6.03 14.63
N SER A 13 -14.35 5.32 15.69
CA SER A 13 -13.32 5.79 16.63
C SER A 13 -11.92 5.68 16.04
N LEU A 14 -11.55 4.52 15.48
CA LEU A 14 -10.19 4.29 14.97
C LEU A 14 -9.86 5.18 13.76
N VAL A 15 -10.80 5.33 12.82
CA VAL A 15 -10.58 6.19 11.64
C VAL A 15 -10.38 7.64 12.09
N ARG A 16 -11.23 8.15 13.00
CA ARG A 16 -11.06 9.48 13.58
C ARG A 16 -9.73 9.65 14.29
N ASP A 17 -9.33 8.68 15.11
CA ASP A 17 -8.05 8.71 15.80
C ASP A 17 -6.88 8.81 14.80
N CYS A 18 -6.96 8.06 13.70
CA CYS A 18 -5.93 8.09 12.65
C CYS A 18 -5.90 9.43 11.89
N ASP A 19 -7.06 10.00 11.59
CA ASP A 19 -7.19 11.31 10.94
C ASP A 19 -6.72 12.45 11.86
N GLU A 20 -7.00 12.37 13.16
CA GLU A 20 -6.50 13.31 14.16
C GLU A 20 -4.96 13.27 14.22
N VAL A 21 -4.35 12.09 14.16
CA VAL A 21 -2.89 11.95 14.06
C VAL A 21 -2.34 12.68 12.83
N ILE A 22 -3.00 12.60 11.67
CA ILE A 22 -2.59 13.34 10.48
C ILE A 22 -2.65 14.85 10.74
N GLY A 23 -3.75 15.35 11.33
CA GLY A 23 -3.89 16.75 11.71
C GLY A 23 -2.77 17.22 12.63
N ILE A 24 -2.46 16.46 13.68
CA ILE A 24 -1.38 16.77 14.61
C ILE A 24 -0.02 16.81 13.90
N ILE A 25 0.25 15.89 12.96
CA ILE A 25 1.50 15.91 12.19
C ILE A 25 1.60 17.21 11.39
N PHE A 26 0.54 17.58 10.65
CA PHE A 26 0.55 18.83 9.88
C PHE A 26 0.73 20.07 10.76
N ASP A 27 0.03 20.14 11.89
CA ASP A 27 0.07 21.30 12.77
C ASP A 27 1.36 21.43 13.57
N SER A 28 2.06 20.32 13.85
CA SER A 28 3.20 20.31 14.77
C SER A 28 4.54 20.01 14.15
N LYS A 29 4.60 19.53 12.90
CA LYS A 29 5.85 19.09 12.26
C LYS A 29 6.22 19.87 11.01
N PHE A 30 5.26 20.56 10.39
CA PHE A 30 5.51 21.34 9.20
C PHE A 30 5.22 22.82 9.45
N ASP A 31 6.19 23.65 9.09
CA ASP A 31 6.08 25.11 9.14
C ASP A 31 6.95 25.73 8.03
N HIS A 32 7.06 27.05 7.98
CA HIS A 32 7.88 27.73 6.98
C HIS A 32 9.38 27.39 7.06
N LYS A 33 9.87 26.91 8.20
CA LYS A 33 11.27 26.51 8.42
C LYS A 33 11.49 25.01 8.19
N HIS A 34 10.44 24.22 8.34
CA HIS A 34 10.43 22.77 8.18
C HIS A 34 9.35 22.39 7.16
N PRO A 35 9.59 22.61 5.86
CA PRO A 35 8.61 22.28 4.84
C PRO A 35 8.45 20.77 4.71
N LEU A 36 7.27 20.34 4.23
CA LEU A 36 6.97 18.96 3.89
C LEU A 36 7.99 18.43 2.86
N GLU A 37 8.76 17.41 3.22
CA GLU A 37 9.73 16.80 2.30
C GLU A 37 9.08 15.68 1.46
N VAL A 38 9.75 15.27 0.39
CA VAL A 38 9.26 14.22 -0.54
C VAL A 38 8.96 12.90 0.17
N PHE A 39 9.77 12.51 1.16
CA PHE A 39 9.55 11.26 1.89
C PHE A 39 8.36 11.38 2.85
N ASP A 40 8.07 12.58 3.39
CA ASP A 40 6.89 12.82 4.21
C ASP A 40 5.62 12.63 3.38
N THR A 41 5.61 13.14 2.14
CA THR A 41 4.52 12.90 1.20
C THR A 41 4.30 11.40 0.98
N ALA A 42 5.37 10.61 0.83
CA ALA A 42 5.25 9.17 0.68
C ALA A 42 4.62 8.49 1.90
N ILE A 43 5.08 8.83 3.11
CA ILE A 43 4.58 8.29 4.38
C ILE A 43 3.11 8.66 4.58
N LEU A 44 2.77 9.94 4.48
CA LEU A 44 1.42 10.44 4.72
C LEU A 44 0.44 9.92 3.67
N THR A 45 0.83 9.87 2.40
CA THR A 45 -0.04 9.31 1.35
C THR A 45 -0.32 7.83 1.56
N LEU A 46 0.71 7.03 1.88
CA LEU A 46 0.52 5.61 2.21
C LEU A 46 -0.36 5.43 3.44
N TYR A 47 -0.13 6.23 4.48
CA TYR A 47 -0.87 6.15 5.72
C TYR A 47 -2.35 6.52 5.53
N SER A 48 -2.65 7.65 4.89
CA SER A 48 -4.03 8.03 4.52
C SER A 48 -4.70 6.96 3.67
N SER A 49 -3.96 6.40 2.70
CA SER A 49 -4.51 5.35 1.83
C SER A 49 -4.84 4.05 2.57
N LEU A 50 -4.15 3.74 3.67
CA LEU A 50 -4.51 2.62 4.55
C LEU A 50 -5.77 2.92 5.36
N ILE A 51 -5.90 4.13 5.91
CA ILE A 51 -7.12 4.57 6.63
C ILE A 51 -8.34 4.46 5.71
N ASP A 52 -8.25 4.98 4.49
CA ASP A 52 -9.32 4.96 3.50
C ASP A 52 -9.72 3.53 3.10
N LYS A 53 -8.75 2.64 2.93
CA LYS A 53 -9.02 1.23 2.61
C LYS A 53 -9.66 0.50 3.78
N TYR A 54 -9.19 0.73 5.00
CA TYR A 54 -9.83 0.17 6.19
C TYR A 54 -11.28 0.61 6.27
N LYS A 55 -11.55 1.92 6.13
CA LYS A 55 -12.90 2.48 6.10
C LYS A 55 -13.75 1.84 5.00
N THR A 56 -13.19 1.69 3.80
CA THR A 56 -13.90 1.10 2.65
C THR A 56 -14.23 -0.37 2.90
N VAL A 57 -13.30 -1.17 3.43
CA VAL A 57 -13.55 -2.58 3.75
C VAL A 57 -14.67 -2.72 4.78
N ASN A 58 -14.68 -1.92 5.84
CA ASN A 58 -15.75 -1.98 6.83
C ASN A 58 -17.12 -1.65 6.20
N ILE A 59 -17.21 -0.57 5.41
CA ILE A 59 -18.46 -0.20 4.71
C ILE A 59 -18.95 -1.32 3.78
N LEU A 60 -18.04 -1.93 3.02
CA LEU A 60 -18.40 -3.01 2.08
C LEU A 60 -18.84 -4.28 2.81
N GLN A 61 -18.22 -4.61 3.94
CA GLN A 61 -18.63 -5.73 4.79
C GLN A 61 -20.00 -5.49 5.43
N ASP A 62 -20.27 -4.28 5.93
CA ASP A 62 -21.60 -3.91 6.46
C ASP A 62 -22.70 -4.07 5.40
N GLN A 63 -22.35 -3.85 4.13
CA GLN A 63 -23.23 -4.03 2.97
C GLN A 63 -23.23 -5.45 2.38
N ARG A 64 -22.48 -6.40 2.97
CA ARG A 64 -22.30 -7.79 2.51
C ARG A 64 -21.75 -7.90 1.07
N VAL A 65 -20.93 -6.93 0.65
CA VAL A 65 -20.22 -6.94 -0.65
C VAL A 65 -18.81 -7.48 -0.43
N THR A 66 -18.58 -8.75 -0.78
CA THR A 66 -17.40 -9.51 -0.32
C THR A 66 -16.33 -9.76 -1.38
N THR A 67 -16.68 -9.85 -2.66
CA THR A 67 -15.74 -10.13 -3.76
C THR A 67 -14.70 -9.02 -3.95
N GLU A 68 -15.11 -7.78 -3.71
CA GLU A 68 -14.37 -6.54 -3.92
C GLU A 68 -13.44 -6.24 -2.73
N VAL A 69 -13.77 -6.78 -1.55
CA VAL A 69 -12.98 -6.65 -0.32
C VAL A 69 -11.59 -7.26 -0.52
N ASN A 70 -11.48 -8.38 -1.24
CA ASN A 70 -10.20 -9.06 -1.48
C ASN A 70 -9.17 -8.20 -2.25
N LEU A 71 -9.65 -7.42 -3.22
CA LEU A 71 -8.80 -6.50 -3.98
C LEU A 71 -8.27 -5.38 -3.07
N ILE A 72 -9.14 -4.87 -2.21
CA ILE A 72 -8.82 -3.80 -1.27
C ILE A 72 -7.88 -4.31 -0.18
N GLU A 73 -8.15 -5.50 0.37
CA GLU A 73 -7.33 -6.17 1.38
C GLU A 73 -5.91 -6.43 0.86
N ARG A 74 -5.78 -6.97 -0.35
CA ARG A 74 -4.47 -7.16 -0.99
C ARG A 74 -3.69 -5.86 -1.08
N SER A 75 -4.35 -4.79 -1.55
CA SER A 75 -3.74 -3.48 -1.70
C SER A 75 -3.37 -2.87 -0.34
N PHE A 76 -4.19 -3.08 0.70
CA PHE A 76 -3.90 -2.67 2.06
C PHE A 76 -2.64 -3.36 2.58
N ILE A 77 -2.56 -4.69 2.48
CA ILE A 77 -1.39 -5.45 2.95
C ILE A 77 -0.11 -4.99 2.23
N GLU A 78 -0.20 -4.76 0.91
CA GLU A 78 0.93 -4.27 0.12
C GLU A 78 1.43 -2.90 0.62
N GLN A 79 0.52 -1.95 0.81
CA GLN A 79 0.84 -0.61 1.30
C GLN A 79 1.33 -0.62 2.75
N TYR A 80 0.79 -1.49 3.60
CA TYR A 80 1.27 -1.70 4.97
C TYR A 80 2.72 -2.17 4.98
N VAL A 81 3.07 -3.18 4.17
CA VAL A 81 4.45 -3.68 4.03
C VAL A 81 5.38 -2.60 3.47
N TYR A 82 4.91 -1.80 2.49
CA TYR A 82 5.70 -0.68 1.96
C TYR A 82 5.97 0.39 3.02
N LEU A 83 4.97 0.75 3.82
CA LEU A 83 5.13 1.75 4.87
C LEU A 83 6.03 1.23 6.00
N LEU A 84 5.91 -0.05 6.38
CA LEU A 84 6.85 -0.70 7.31
C LEU A 84 8.28 -0.62 6.79
N PHE A 85 8.50 -0.93 5.51
CA PHE A 85 9.82 -0.85 4.90
C PHE A 85 10.37 0.59 4.93
N ILE A 86 9.55 1.59 4.63
CA ILE A 86 9.97 2.99 4.66
C ILE A 86 10.33 3.41 6.10
N LEU A 87 9.55 3.02 7.10
CA LEU A 87 9.74 3.42 8.50
C LEU A 87 10.83 2.63 9.24
N ASP A 88 11.31 1.49 8.72
CA ASP A 88 12.32 0.64 9.35
C ASP A 88 13.71 1.31 9.46
N LYS A 89 14.30 1.74 8.33
CA LYS A 89 15.60 2.45 8.28
C LYS A 89 15.76 3.17 6.96
N HIS A 90 16.63 4.18 6.90
CA HIS A 90 16.85 4.99 5.69
C HIS A 90 15.53 5.59 5.16
N THR A 91 14.72 6.11 6.07
CA THR A 91 13.34 6.53 5.79
C THR A 91 13.26 7.59 4.69
N LYS A 92 14.19 8.56 4.71
CA LYS A 92 14.25 9.61 3.69
C LYS A 92 14.51 9.01 2.31
N GLU A 93 15.49 8.11 2.19
CA GLU A 93 15.88 7.48 0.94
C GLU A 93 14.78 6.54 0.42
N ARG A 94 14.19 5.72 1.30
CA ARG A 94 13.13 4.76 0.94
C ARG A 94 11.84 5.46 0.56
N GLY A 95 11.41 6.48 1.30
CA GLY A 95 10.23 7.28 0.97
C GLY A 95 10.39 8.01 -0.36
N ARG A 96 11.57 8.60 -0.62
CA ARG A 96 11.89 9.20 -1.92
C ARG A 96 11.87 8.18 -3.05
N ALA A 97 12.48 7.01 -2.85
CA ALA A 97 12.47 5.94 -3.85
C ALA A 97 11.06 5.47 -4.19
N TYR A 98 10.19 5.31 -3.18
CA TYR A 98 8.79 4.97 -3.37
C TYR A 98 8.08 6.02 -4.23
N LEU A 99 8.15 7.31 -3.86
CA LEU A 99 7.40 8.35 -4.57
C LEU A 99 7.87 8.49 -6.03
N ILE A 100 9.19 8.49 -6.27
CA ILE A 100 9.75 8.54 -7.62
C ILE A 100 9.28 7.35 -8.44
N ASN A 101 9.27 6.14 -7.86
CA ASN A 101 8.76 4.95 -8.53
C ASN A 101 7.28 5.06 -8.87
N GLN A 102 6.43 5.53 -7.95
CA GLN A 102 4.99 5.67 -8.23
C GLN A 102 4.74 6.66 -9.37
N ARG A 103 5.46 7.78 -9.40
CA ARG A 103 5.38 8.75 -10.50
C ARG A 103 5.89 8.12 -11.80
N TYR A 104 7.06 7.48 -11.79
CA TYR A 104 7.61 6.80 -12.96
C TYR A 104 6.66 5.74 -13.53
N GLU A 105 6.11 4.85 -12.69
CA GLU A 105 5.19 3.81 -13.15
C GLU A 105 3.88 4.39 -13.70
N SER A 106 3.36 5.48 -13.12
CA SER A 106 2.21 6.20 -13.69
C SER A 106 2.51 6.69 -15.12
N TYR A 107 3.63 7.39 -15.34
CA TYR A 107 4.03 7.81 -16.68
C TYR A 107 4.27 6.63 -17.63
N ARG A 108 4.90 5.56 -17.13
CA ARG A 108 5.19 4.35 -17.93
C ARG A 108 3.91 3.63 -18.37
N GLN A 109 2.92 3.52 -17.48
CA GLN A 109 1.61 2.92 -17.80
C GLN A 109 0.85 3.77 -18.81
N THR A 110 0.79 5.09 -18.60
CA THR A 110 0.19 6.01 -19.57
C THR A 110 0.86 5.93 -20.93
N LYS A 111 2.20 5.85 -20.98
CA LYS A 111 2.93 5.65 -22.24
C LYS A 111 2.51 4.35 -22.93
N ARG A 112 2.44 3.24 -22.20
CA ARG A 112 1.99 1.94 -22.76
C ARG A 112 0.57 2.01 -23.31
N LEU A 113 -0.34 2.71 -22.63
CA LEU A 113 -1.69 2.91 -23.12
C LEU A 113 -1.67 3.69 -24.44
N LEU A 114 -0.93 4.80 -24.50
CA LEU A 114 -0.77 5.60 -25.71
C LEU A 114 -0.15 4.81 -26.87
N ASP A 115 0.87 4.00 -26.58
CA ASP A 115 1.57 3.18 -27.57
C ASP A 115 0.68 2.04 -28.13
N ASN A 116 -0.33 1.61 -27.37
CA ASN A 116 -1.26 0.53 -27.76
C ASN A 116 -2.55 1.03 -28.44
N LEU A 117 -2.78 2.34 -28.50
CA LEU A 117 -3.95 2.90 -29.19
C LEU A 117 -3.70 2.93 -30.69
N SER A 118 -4.62 2.31 -31.45
CA SER A 118 -4.55 2.24 -32.91
C SER A 118 -5.02 3.53 -33.60
N ASP A 119 -5.90 4.31 -32.95
CA ASP A 119 -6.49 5.53 -33.51
C ASP A 119 -5.65 6.76 -33.16
N GLU A 120 -5.01 7.36 -34.17
CA GLU A 120 -4.19 8.55 -34.02
C GLU A 120 -4.96 9.76 -33.47
N LYS A 121 -6.26 9.89 -33.75
CA LYS A 121 -7.08 10.97 -33.21
C LYS A 121 -7.24 10.81 -31.70
N GLN A 122 -7.56 9.60 -31.24
CA GLN A 122 -7.64 9.29 -29.81
C GLN A 122 -6.30 9.51 -29.10
N VAL A 123 -5.19 9.12 -29.74
CA VAL A 123 -3.84 9.37 -29.21
C VAL A 123 -3.58 10.88 -29.05
N ARG A 124 -3.94 11.69 -30.04
CA ARG A 124 -3.75 13.16 -29.98
C ARG A 124 -4.62 13.79 -28.88
N GLU A 125 -5.89 13.42 -28.80
CA GLU A 125 -6.83 13.95 -27.81
C GLU A 125 -6.41 13.58 -26.38
N LEU A 126 -6.04 12.32 -26.15
CA LEU A 126 -5.59 11.85 -24.84
C LEU A 126 -4.27 12.52 -24.44
N LYS A 127 -3.30 12.68 -25.34
CA LYS A 127 -2.06 13.44 -25.08
C LYS A 127 -2.36 14.89 -24.69
N ALA A 128 -3.23 15.57 -25.43
CA ALA A 128 -3.59 16.95 -25.13
C ALA A 128 -4.26 17.08 -23.75
N SER A 129 -5.13 16.13 -23.39
CA SER A 129 -5.75 16.06 -22.06
C SER A 129 -4.70 15.87 -20.95
N ILE A 130 -3.77 14.93 -21.13
CA ILE A 130 -2.69 14.66 -20.17
C ILE A 130 -1.78 15.89 -20.02
N ASP A 131 -1.37 16.51 -21.12
CA ASP A 131 -0.54 17.73 -21.10
C ASP A 131 -1.28 18.88 -20.38
N GLY A 132 -2.60 18.98 -20.55
CA GLY A 132 -3.44 19.92 -19.82
C GLY A 132 -3.39 19.72 -18.30
N ILE A 133 -3.49 18.45 -17.86
CA ILE A 133 -3.39 18.09 -16.44
C ILE A 133 -1.99 18.40 -15.88
N ILE A 134 -0.93 18.07 -16.62
CA ILE A 134 0.47 18.31 -16.19
C ILE A 134 0.75 19.79 -16.01
N LYS A 135 0.27 20.63 -16.94
CA LYS A 135 0.41 22.10 -16.84
C LYS A 135 -0.34 22.66 -15.63
N ALA A 136 -1.48 22.07 -15.29
CA ALA A 136 -2.28 22.49 -14.13
C ALA A 136 -1.63 22.12 -12.79
N ASP A 137 -0.80 21.08 -12.75
CA ASP A 137 -0.11 20.58 -11.54
C ASP A 137 1.03 21.51 -11.05
N ARG A 138 1.21 22.70 -11.68
CA ARG A 138 2.17 23.76 -11.34
C ARG A 138 3.62 23.28 -11.15
N THR A 139 3.96 22.16 -11.78
CA THR A 139 5.34 21.69 -11.86
C THR A 139 6.09 22.48 -12.95
N ASP A 140 7.41 22.43 -12.94
CA ASP A 140 8.28 22.94 -14.00
C ASP A 140 8.08 22.21 -15.35
N ARG A 141 7.32 21.10 -15.35
CA ARG A 141 7.08 20.25 -16.52
C ARG A 141 5.87 20.75 -17.29
N GLN A 142 6.03 20.86 -18.62
CA GLN A 142 5.01 21.43 -19.51
C GLN A 142 4.29 20.35 -20.33
N THR A 143 4.91 19.19 -20.51
CA THR A 143 4.35 18.10 -21.32
C THR A 143 4.55 16.73 -20.66
N PHE A 144 3.78 15.75 -21.11
CA PHE A 144 3.94 14.34 -20.78
C PHE A 144 5.33 13.82 -21.08
N ALA A 145 5.92 14.25 -22.20
CA ALA A 145 7.27 13.86 -22.60
C ALA A 145 8.32 14.37 -21.59
N ASP A 146 8.19 15.61 -21.13
CA ASP A 146 9.09 16.20 -20.12
C ASP A 146 8.99 15.44 -18.80
N GLY A 147 7.76 15.17 -18.35
CA GLY A 147 7.52 14.43 -17.11
C GLY A 147 8.04 12.99 -17.18
N LEU A 148 7.79 12.28 -18.28
CA LEU A 148 8.30 10.94 -18.49
C LEU A 148 9.84 10.92 -18.49
N SER A 149 10.47 11.86 -19.20
CA SER A 149 11.93 11.98 -19.26
C SER A 149 12.52 12.23 -17.88
N TYR A 150 11.95 13.19 -17.14
CA TYR A 150 12.38 13.54 -15.79
C TYR A 150 12.28 12.35 -14.84
N PHE A 151 11.10 11.72 -14.73
CA PHE A 151 10.89 10.63 -13.77
C PHE A 151 11.62 9.35 -14.18
N SER A 152 11.81 9.10 -15.47
CA SER A 152 12.68 8.01 -15.93
C SER A 152 14.14 8.25 -15.51
N GLY A 153 14.63 9.48 -15.65
CA GLY A 153 15.99 9.84 -15.21
C GLY A 153 16.15 9.73 -13.69
N GLU A 154 15.21 10.27 -12.92
CA GLU A 154 15.22 10.18 -11.45
C GLU A 154 15.12 8.73 -10.98
N PHE A 155 14.29 7.91 -11.61
CA PHE A 155 14.16 6.50 -11.29
C PHE A 155 15.48 5.74 -11.51
N GLU A 156 16.16 5.97 -12.64
CA GLU A 156 17.48 5.37 -12.89
C GLU A 156 18.54 5.88 -11.89
N ASN A 157 18.46 7.16 -11.51
CA ASN A 157 19.36 7.76 -10.53
C ASN A 157 19.31 7.07 -9.15
N LEU A 158 18.15 6.53 -8.75
CA LEU A 158 17.99 5.84 -7.46
C LEU A 158 18.99 4.69 -7.27
N PHE A 159 19.38 4.02 -8.35
CA PHE A 159 20.24 2.83 -8.29
C PHE A 159 21.72 3.15 -8.46
N LYS A 160 22.08 4.35 -8.96
CA LYS A 160 23.48 4.75 -9.21
C LYS A 160 24.40 4.52 -8.01
N PRO A 161 24.01 4.88 -6.75
CA PRO A 161 24.87 4.64 -5.60
C PRO A 161 25.20 3.16 -5.39
N ALA A 162 24.24 2.26 -5.60
CA ALA A 162 24.46 0.83 -5.46
C ALA A 162 25.36 0.27 -6.58
N LEU A 163 25.17 0.74 -7.81
CA LEU A 163 26.01 0.34 -8.95
C LEU A 163 27.47 0.77 -8.75
N LEU A 164 27.71 2.00 -8.28
CA LEU A 164 29.05 2.49 -7.97
C LEU A 164 29.72 1.67 -6.85
N ARG A 165 28.98 1.34 -5.78
CA ARG A 165 29.48 0.46 -4.71
C ARG A 165 29.84 -0.93 -5.24
N ASN A 166 29.02 -1.51 -6.10
CA ASN A 166 29.28 -2.81 -6.71
C ASN A 166 30.51 -2.77 -7.61
N GLU A 167 30.69 -1.70 -8.39
CA GLU A 167 31.89 -1.51 -9.20
C GLU A 167 33.16 -1.43 -8.34
N GLN A 168 33.13 -0.69 -7.23
CA GLN A 168 34.26 -0.62 -6.29
C GLN A 168 34.58 -2.00 -5.69
N LYS A 169 33.56 -2.81 -5.36
CA LYS A 169 33.74 -4.19 -4.89
C LYS A 169 34.37 -5.08 -5.96
N ARG A 170 33.93 -4.98 -7.23
CA ARG A 170 34.54 -5.70 -8.36
C ARG A 170 36.02 -5.38 -8.51
N ARG A 171 36.39 -4.10 -8.43
CA ARG A 171 37.79 -3.65 -8.49
C ARG A 171 38.65 -4.22 -7.35
N LYS A 172 38.03 -4.57 -6.21
CA LYS A 172 38.69 -5.24 -5.07
C LYS A 172 38.64 -6.78 -5.13
N GLY A 173 38.19 -7.37 -6.24
CA GLY A 173 38.08 -8.82 -6.40
C GLY A 173 36.91 -9.48 -5.64
N LEU A 174 35.98 -8.70 -5.09
CA LEU A 174 34.80 -9.23 -4.39
C LEU A 174 33.73 -9.65 -5.40
N SER A 175 33.15 -10.83 -5.20
CA SER A 175 32.02 -11.30 -5.99
C SER A 175 30.78 -10.43 -5.73
N VAL A 176 30.22 -9.86 -6.81
CA VAL A 176 28.96 -9.12 -6.78
C VAL A 176 28.11 -9.49 -7.99
N PRO A 177 26.77 -9.38 -7.90
CA PRO A 177 25.90 -9.61 -9.05
C PRO A 177 26.23 -8.67 -10.23
N PRO A 178 26.15 -9.17 -11.48
CA PRO A 178 26.21 -8.32 -12.66
C PRO A 178 25.08 -7.29 -12.66
N ASP A 179 25.34 -6.07 -13.13
CA ASP A 179 24.39 -4.96 -13.08
C ASP A 179 23.07 -5.28 -13.82
N LYS A 180 23.15 -6.06 -14.91
CA LYS A 180 21.98 -6.53 -15.68
C LYS A 180 21.06 -7.48 -14.91
N LYS A 181 21.57 -8.14 -13.86
CA LYS A 181 20.79 -9.05 -13.00
C LYS A 181 20.11 -8.32 -11.83
N ILE A 182 20.44 -7.05 -11.59
CA ILE A 182 19.82 -6.25 -10.52
C ILE A 182 18.44 -5.81 -11.01
N LYS A 183 17.38 -6.34 -10.39
CA LYS A 183 16.02 -5.90 -10.70
C LYS A 183 15.79 -4.47 -10.21
N ARG A 184 15.31 -3.61 -11.12
CA ARG A 184 14.99 -2.21 -10.88
C ARG A 184 13.61 -2.09 -10.25
N ILE A 185 13.53 -2.36 -8.96
CA ILE A 185 12.33 -2.18 -8.14
C ILE A 185 12.71 -1.24 -6.99
N TRP A 186 11.80 -0.34 -6.60
CA TRP A 186 12.11 0.77 -5.68
C TRP A 186 12.59 0.33 -4.29
N TYR A 187 12.19 -0.84 -3.81
CA TYR A 187 12.70 -1.41 -2.55
C TYR A 187 14.03 -2.17 -2.70
N ASN A 188 14.57 -2.25 -3.93
CA ASN A 188 15.87 -2.83 -4.26
C ASN A 188 16.91 -1.78 -4.67
N VAL A 189 16.73 -0.50 -4.28
CA VAL A 189 17.69 0.57 -4.59
C VAL A 189 19.08 0.34 -4.01
N ALA A 190 19.18 -0.47 -2.95
CA ALA A 190 20.44 -0.89 -2.37
C ALA A 190 21.15 -2.01 -3.16
N ALA A 191 20.47 -2.62 -4.14
CA ALA A 191 20.88 -3.81 -4.89
C ALA A 191 21.28 -4.99 -3.98
N ASP A 192 20.50 -5.22 -2.91
CA ASP A 192 20.78 -6.23 -1.89
C ASP A 192 20.03 -7.57 -2.11
N GLY A 193 19.35 -7.70 -3.26
CA GLY A 193 18.68 -8.94 -3.65
C GLY A 193 17.19 -8.99 -3.30
N THR A 194 16.61 -7.87 -2.85
CA THR A 194 15.16 -7.76 -2.61
C THR A 194 14.42 -7.67 -3.95
N ASN A 195 14.22 -8.79 -4.65
CA ASN A 195 13.88 -8.83 -6.08
C ASN A 195 12.38 -8.93 -6.39
N ASN A 196 11.54 -9.06 -5.37
CA ASN A 196 10.08 -9.15 -5.50
C ASN A 196 9.44 -8.87 -4.13
N PHE A 197 8.10 -8.80 -4.10
CA PHE A 197 7.36 -8.50 -2.88
C PHE A 197 7.56 -9.57 -1.80
N ARG A 198 7.69 -10.86 -2.16
CA ARG A 198 8.00 -11.94 -1.22
C ARG A 198 9.36 -11.74 -0.55
N ASP A 199 10.38 -11.34 -1.32
CA ASP A 199 11.70 -11.04 -0.76
C ASP A 199 11.65 -9.83 0.17
N LEU A 200 10.80 -8.84 -0.12
CA LEU A 200 10.54 -7.71 0.77
C LEU A 200 9.88 -8.16 2.08
N CYS A 201 8.83 -8.99 2.01
CA CYS A 201 8.20 -9.56 3.18
C CYS A 201 9.22 -10.36 4.02
N ARG A 202 10.01 -11.24 3.40
CA ARG A 202 11.06 -12.00 4.09
C ARG A 202 12.08 -11.11 4.78
N LYS A 203 12.50 -10.03 4.12
CA LYS A 203 13.44 -9.06 4.68
C LYS A 203 12.91 -8.37 5.94
N LEU A 204 11.58 -8.23 6.05
CA LEU A 204 10.90 -7.65 7.19
C LEU A 204 10.45 -8.71 8.22
N GLY A 205 10.71 -10.01 7.99
CA GLY A 205 10.23 -11.09 8.85
C GLY A 205 8.72 -11.36 8.73
N LEU A 206 8.14 -11.06 7.57
CA LEU A 206 6.69 -11.14 7.30
C LEU A 206 6.35 -12.30 6.33
N ASP A 207 7.10 -13.40 6.35
CA ASP A 207 6.81 -14.57 5.49
C ASP A 207 5.40 -15.12 5.80
N ASP A 208 4.97 -15.18 7.05
CA ASP A 208 3.63 -15.67 7.45
C ASP A 208 2.51 -14.79 6.87
N LEU A 209 2.68 -13.47 6.90
CA LEU A 209 1.74 -12.53 6.27
C LEU A 209 1.68 -12.75 4.75
N TYR A 210 2.83 -13.00 4.12
CA TYR A 210 2.89 -13.28 2.69
C TYR A 210 2.15 -14.57 2.34
N PHE A 211 2.45 -15.68 3.02
CA PHE A 211 1.87 -16.98 2.66
C PHE A 211 0.44 -17.16 3.14
N GLY A 212 0.09 -16.62 4.31
CA GLY A 212 -1.23 -16.75 4.90
C GLY A 212 -2.29 -15.84 4.27
N PHE A 213 -1.90 -14.64 3.80
CA PHE A 213 -2.86 -13.65 3.33
C PHE A 213 -2.54 -13.12 1.92
N TYR A 214 -1.39 -12.47 1.72
CA TYR A 214 -1.11 -11.80 0.45
C TYR A 214 -1.05 -12.74 -0.75
N GLY A 215 -0.40 -13.90 -0.60
CA GLY A 215 -0.23 -14.91 -1.64
C GLY A 215 -1.56 -15.41 -2.20
N PRO A 216 -2.47 -15.94 -1.36
CA PRO A 216 -3.84 -16.30 -1.75
C PRO A 216 -4.57 -15.14 -2.42
N LEU A 217 -4.66 -13.97 -1.78
CA LEU A 217 -5.36 -12.80 -2.32
C LEU A 217 -4.81 -12.39 -3.70
N SER A 218 -3.49 -12.50 -3.92
CA SER A 218 -2.86 -12.17 -5.19
C SER A 218 -3.14 -13.16 -6.31
N MET A 219 -3.46 -14.42 -6.00
CA MET A 219 -3.91 -15.39 -7.00
C MET A 219 -5.37 -15.14 -7.39
N ASN A 220 -6.19 -14.75 -6.42
CA ASN A 220 -7.64 -14.56 -6.59
C ASN A 220 -7.99 -13.40 -7.54
N VAL A 221 -7.13 -12.37 -7.65
CA VAL A 221 -7.30 -11.22 -8.56
C VAL A 221 -7.41 -11.64 -10.04
N HIS A 222 -6.98 -12.85 -10.39
CA HIS A 222 -7.09 -13.37 -11.76
C HIS A 222 -8.43 -14.06 -12.08
N GLY A 223 -9.44 -13.95 -11.20
CA GLY A 223 -10.78 -14.51 -11.44
C GLY A 223 -10.85 -16.03 -11.39
N VAL A 224 -9.81 -16.67 -10.85
CA VAL A 224 -9.67 -18.13 -10.79
C VAL A 224 -10.71 -18.77 -9.86
N ASP A 225 -11.20 -18.01 -8.87
CA ASP A 225 -12.10 -18.51 -7.83
C ASP A 225 -13.59 -18.24 -8.08
N SER A 226 -13.96 -17.51 -9.14
CA SER A 226 -15.37 -17.24 -9.45
C SER A 226 -16.22 -18.53 -9.60
N PRO A 227 -15.70 -19.64 -10.17
CA PRO A 227 -16.44 -20.91 -10.19
C PRO A 227 -16.46 -21.64 -8.85
N VAL A 228 -15.47 -21.40 -7.98
CA VAL A 228 -15.29 -22.12 -6.70
C VAL A 228 -16.26 -21.60 -5.63
N ASN A 229 -16.63 -20.32 -5.71
CA ASN A 229 -17.59 -19.69 -4.79
C ASN A 229 -19.06 -19.95 -5.16
N LEU A 230 -19.32 -20.70 -6.25
CA LEU A 230 -20.68 -21.08 -6.62
C LEU A 230 -21.15 -22.24 -5.74
N VAL A 231 -22.10 -21.96 -4.87
CA VAL A 231 -22.78 -22.96 -4.06
C VAL A 231 -24.19 -23.13 -4.62
N PHE A 232 -24.54 -24.38 -4.90
CA PHE A 232 -25.90 -24.75 -5.26
C PHE A 232 -26.66 -24.97 -3.97
N ASP A 233 -27.55 -24.04 -3.64
CA ASP A 233 -28.47 -24.26 -2.52
C ASP A 233 -29.56 -25.22 -3.00
N ASN A 234 -29.49 -26.46 -2.54
CA ASN A 234 -30.53 -27.45 -2.78
C ASN A 234 -31.68 -27.15 -1.82
N ILE A 235 -32.44 -26.07 -2.08
CA ILE A 235 -33.76 -25.94 -1.48
C ILE A 235 -34.58 -27.09 -2.04
N THR A 236 -34.72 -28.17 -1.26
CA THR A 236 -35.60 -29.30 -1.53
C THR A 236 -37.05 -28.86 -1.36
N ASP A 237 -37.54 -28.03 -2.28
CA ASP A 237 -38.97 -27.85 -2.51
C ASP A 237 -39.40 -28.85 -3.60
N PRO A 238 -40.20 -29.89 -3.31
CA PRO A 238 -40.53 -30.98 -4.23
C PRO A 238 -41.28 -30.59 -5.53
N GLY A 239 -41.35 -29.30 -5.87
CA GLY A 239 -42.04 -28.78 -7.06
C GLY A 239 -41.27 -27.73 -7.87
N ARG A 240 -40.05 -27.33 -7.49
CA ARG A 240 -39.25 -26.35 -8.24
C ARG A 240 -37.85 -26.87 -8.52
N ASN A 241 -37.61 -27.31 -9.76
CA ASN A 241 -36.26 -27.54 -10.30
C ASN A 241 -35.60 -26.19 -10.64
N VAL A 242 -35.33 -25.36 -9.64
CA VAL A 242 -34.50 -24.16 -9.81
C VAL A 242 -33.45 -24.22 -8.72
N ALA A 243 -32.24 -24.67 -9.09
CA ALA A 243 -31.10 -24.56 -8.19
C ALA A 243 -30.80 -23.06 -8.03
N GLU A 244 -30.94 -22.56 -6.80
CA GLU A 244 -30.50 -21.20 -6.50
C GLU A 244 -28.98 -21.21 -6.45
N VAL A 245 -28.37 -20.42 -7.34
CA VAL A 245 -26.92 -20.29 -7.41
C VAL A 245 -26.55 -19.13 -6.50
N VAL A 246 -25.97 -19.46 -5.34
CA VAL A 246 -25.50 -18.46 -4.37
C VAL A 246 -23.99 -18.36 -4.48
N LEU A 247 -23.48 -17.14 -4.64
CA LEU A 247 -22.05 -16.88 -4.46
C LEU A 247 -21.76 -16.85 -2.96
N GLN A 248 -21.27 -17.95 -2.41
CA GLN A 248 -20.86 -17.99 -1.02
C GLN A 248 -19.40 -17.55 -0.95
N ALA A 249 -19.16 -16.38 -0.38
CA ALA A 249 -17.80 -15.93 -0.11
C ALA A 249 -17.18 -16.86 0.94
N GLY A 250 -16.14 -17.60 0.58
CA GLY A 250 -15.37 -18.42 1.51
C GLY A 250 -14.52 -17.63 2.51
N HIS A 251 -14.93 -16.40 2.87
CA HIS A 251 -14.12 -15.44 3.62
C HIS A 251 -14.64 -15.23 5.04
N ASP A 252 -13.72 -15.27 6.01
CA ASP A 252 -13.95 -14.83 7.39
C ASP A 252 -13.96 -13.29 7.43
N GLU A 253 -15.13 -12.70 7.20
CA GLU A 253 -15.34 -11.24 7.18
C GLU A 253 -14.80 -10.58 8.47
N GLN A 254 -15.10 -11.18 9.62
CA GLN A 254 -14.72 -10.67 10.94
C GLN A 254 -13.21 -10.78 11.17
N GLY A 255 -12.58 -11.85 10.65
CA GLY A 255 -11.14 -12.03 10.62
C GLY A 255 -10.42 -10.95 9.81
N THR A 256 -10.91 -10.61 8.61
CA THR A 256 -10.32 -9.56 7.76
C THR A 256 -10.34 -8.20 8.46
N VAL A 257 -11.49 -7.74 8.97
CA VAL A 257 -11.54 -6.43 9.67
C VAL A 257 -10.65 -6.41 10.89
N SER A 258 -10.61 -7.49 11.67
CA SER A 258 -9.73 -7.60 12.85
C SER A 258 -8.26 -7.49 12.48
N LEU A 259 -7.83 -8.15 11.40
CA LEU A 259 -6.47 -8.10 10.88
C LEU A 259 -6.10 -6.68 10.43
N LEU A 260 -6.92 -6.06 9.57
CA LEU A 260 -6.68 -4.73 9.04
C LEU A 260 -6.65 -3.69 10.17
N ARG A 261 -7.51 -3.84 11.17
CA ARG A 261 -7.53 -3.01 12.38
C ARG A 261 -6.20 -3.11 13.13
N ALA A 262 -5.70 -4.31 13.36
CA ALA A 262 -4.43 -4.53 14.06
C ALA A 262 -3.24 -3.90 13.30
N PHE A 263 -3.20 -4.06 11.98
CA PHE A 263 -2.17 -3.45 11.15
C PHE A 263 -2.25 -1.92 11.12
N LEU A 264 -3.46 -1.37 11.04
CA LEU A 264 -3.65 0.08 11.08
C LEU A 264 -3.16 0.67 12.41
N ILE A 265 -3.49 0.05 13.53
CA ILE A 265 -2.98 0.49 14.84
C ILE A 265 -1.45 0.41 14.90
N GLU A 266 -0.87 -0.70 14.47
CA GLU A 266 0.59 -0.88 14.49
C GLU A 266 1.29 0.20 13.64
N ILE A 267 0.80 0.45 12.43
CA ILE A 267 1.42 1.40 11.53
C ILE A 267 1.22 2.84 12.00
N THR A 268 0.07 3.19 12.58
CA THR A 268 -0.13 4.50 13.20
C THR A 268 0.89 4.75 14.31
N LEU A 269 1.14 3.77 15.16
CA LEU A 269 2.13 3.91 16.24
C LEU A 269 3.55 4.13 15.68
N LYS A 270 3.91 3.46 14.58
CA LYS A 270 5.18 3.67 13.88
C LYS A 270 5.28 5.04 13.22
N VAL A 271 4.19 5.54 12.63
CA VAL A 271 4.09 6.90 12.07
C VAL A 271 4.24 7.94 13.18
N CYS A 272 3.51 7.80 14.30
CA CYS A 272 3.64 8.66 15.46
C CYS A 272 5.08 8.68 16.02
N HIS A 273 5.72 7.51 16.08
CA HIS A 273 7.11 7.40 16.50
C HIS A 273 8.06 8.14 15.55
N HIS A 274 7.89 7.94 14.23
CA HIS A 274 8.70 8.61 13.21
C HIS A 274 8.63 10.14 13.31
N TYR A 275 7.42 10.68 13.48
CA TYR A 275 7.21 12.11 13.64
C TYR A 275 7.46 12.63 15.06
N ALA A 276 7.87 11.79 16.00
CA ALA A 276 8.05 12.15 17.41
C ALA A 276 6.80 12.86 17.99
N ILE A 277 5.63 12.26 17.81
CA ILE A 277 4.37 12.70 18.41
C ILE A 277 4.36 12.29 19.87
N SER A 278 4.16 13.26 20.77
CA SER A 278 4.13 13.01 22.21
C SER A 278 2.99 12.05 22.56
N ARG A 279 3.25 11.11 23.47
CA ARG A 279 2.27 10.07 23.87
C ARG A 279 0.93 10.63 24.35
N ASN A 280 0.95 11.78 25.02
CA ASN A 280 -0.25 12.46 25.50
C ASN A 280 -1.11 13.10 24.39
N LYS A 281 -0.59 13.17 23.16
CA LYS A 281 -1.31 13.63 21.97
C LYS A 281 -1.78 12.46 21.10
N ILE A 282 -1.42 11.23 21.44
CA ILE A 282 -1.92 10.04 20.74
C ILE A 282 -3.28 9.70 21.35
N PRO A 283 -4.33 9.52 20.54
CA PRO A 283 -5.65 9.14 21.06
C PRO A 283 -5.58 7.89 21.96
N ASN A 284 -6.19 8.00 23.16
CA ASN A 284 -6.04 7.03 24.26
C ASN A 284 -6.42 5.58 23.88
N GLN A 285 -7.32 5.39 22.90
CA GLN A 285 -7.76 4.07 22.45
C GLN A 285 -6.67 3.30 21.67
N MET A 286 -5.69 4.00 21.10
CA MET A 286 -4.56 3.36 20.42
C MET A 286 -3.52 2.78 21.40
N TYR A 287 -3.39 3.39 22.59
CA TYR A 287 -2.40 3.00 23.60
C TYR A 287 -2.83 1.76 24.40
N LEU A 288 -4.12 1.61 24.73
CA LEU A 288 -4.66 0.46 25.46
C LEU A 288 -4.42 -0.88 24.74
N LYS A 289 -4.23 -0.86 23.41
CA LYS A 289 -3.97 -2.05 22.58
C LYS A 289 -2.49 -2.48 22.54
N GLN A 290 -1.54 -1.65 22.99
CA GLN A 290 -0.15 -2.07 23.18
C GLN A 290 0.04 -2.98 24.41
N MET A 291 -0.78 -2.81 25.46
CA MET A 291 -0.65 -3.57 26.72
C MET A 291 -0.92 -5.06 26.55
N ILE A 292 -1.74 -5.47 25.58
CA ILE A 292 -2.05 -6.89 25.33
C ILE A 292 -0.85 -7.64 24.72
N ARG A 293 0.01 -6.97 23.94
CA ARG A 293 1.19 -7.60 23.28
C ARG A 293 2.40 -7.72 24.22
N ILE A 294 2.49 -6.91 25.27
CA ILE A 294 3.56 -6.98 26.29
C ILE A 294 3.24 -8.07 27.33
N LEU A 295 1.97 -8.28 27.65
CA LEU A 295 1.55 -9.31 28.61
C LEU A 295 1.52 -10.74 28.03
N SER A 296 1.50 -10.90 26.70
CA SER A 296 1.56 -12.21 26.03
C SER A 296 2.98 -12.76 25.82
N HIS A 297 4.02 -12.01 26.20
CA HIS A 297 5.41 -12.46 26.21
C HIS A 297 5.98 -12.61 27.63
N GLN A 298 5.10 -12.62 28.64
CA GLN A 298 5.45 -12.86 30.04
C GLN A 298 4.69 -14.03 30.67
N ASN A 299 3.99 -14.86 29.87
CA ASN A 299 3.42 -16.13 30.30
C ASN A 299 3.90 -17.27 29.39
#